data_AF-A0A249MTE5-F1
#
_entry.id   AF-A0A249MTE5-F1
#
_cell.length_a   1.000
_cell.length_b   1.000
_cell.length_c   1.000
_cell.angle_alpha   90.00
_cell.angle_beta   90.00
_cell.angle_gamma   90.00
#
_symmetry.space_group_name_H-M   'P 1'
#
loop_
_entity.id
_entity.type
_entity.pdbx_description
1 polymer ?
#
loop_
_entity_poly.entity_id
_entity_poly.type
_entity_poly.pdbx_seq_one_letter_code
_entity_poly.pdbx_strand_id
1 'polypeptide(L)' 'MGKRSGVIDHEEGLAKLSLVELDNEIARCKTRLGIAPSTQQKKQFESRIHWLESFRQRYHADK' A
#
# COMPACT_ATOMS: atom_id res chain seq x y z
N MET A 1 3.55 18.58 6.66
CA MET A 1 3.65 17.10 6.56
C MET A 1 2.51 16.48 7.37
N GLY A 2 1.35 16.31 6.74
CA GLY A 2 0.12 15.89 7.44
C GLY A 2 0.14 14.38 7.71
N LYS A 3 0.02 14.01 8.99
CA LYS A 3 -0.19 12.62 9.42
C LYS A 3 -1.50 12.09 8.82
N ARG A 4 -1.46 11.42 7.67
CA ARG A 4 -2.58 10.58 7.22
C ARG A 4 -2.52 9.27 8.01
N SER A 5 -3.06 9.30 9.22
CA SER A 5 -3.12 8.17 10.16
C SER A 5 -4.23 7.16 9.82
N GLY A 6 -4.67 7.10 8.56
CA GLY A 6 -5.72 6.20 8.10
C GLY A 6 -5.18 5.22 7.06
N VAL A 7 -5.56 3.94 7.18
CA VAL A 7 -5.37 2.98 6.10
C VAL A 7 -6.23 3.45 4.93
N ILE A 8 -5.60 3.87 3.84
CA ILE A 8 -6.32 4.26 2.63
C ILE A 8 -7.00 3.01 2.06
N ASP A 9 -8.30 3.08 1.81
CA ASP A 9 -9.13 1.96 1.35
C ASP A 9 -9.76 2.19 -0.03
N HIS A 10 -9.50 3.35 -0.65
CA HIS A 10 -10.01 3.73 -1.97
C HIS A 10 -8.92 4.34 -2.88
N GLU A 11 -9.07 4.18 -4.20
CA GLU A 11 -8.05 4.60 -5.19
C GLU A 11 -7.84 6.13 -5.22
N GLU A 12 -8.88 6.94 -5.01
CA GLU A 12 -8.75 8.41 -4.97
C GLU A 12 -7.85 8.87 -3.81
N GLY A 13 -7.78 8.08 -2.73
CA GLY A 13 -6.87 8.33 -1.62
C GLY A 13 -5.43 8.00 -2.02
N LEU A 14 -5.22 6.92 -2.77
CA LEU A 14 -3.90 6.54 -3.28
C LEU A 14 -3.37 7.55 -4.30
N ALA A 15 -4.22 8.12 -5.15
CA ALA A 15 -3.85 9.17 -6.10
C ALA A 15 -3.33 10.45 -5.44
N LYS A 16 -3.66 10.66 -4.15
CA LYS A 16 -3.16 11.79 -3.35
C LYS A 16 -1.81 11.50 -2.69
N LEU A 17 -1.24 10.31 -2.87
CA LEU A 17 0.10 9.97 -2.39
C LEU A 17 1.13 10.31 -3.46
N SER A 18 2.28 10.83 -3.02
CA SER A 18 3.48 10.81 -3.84
C SER A 18 3.97 9.37 -4.05
N LEU A 19 4.77 9.14 -5.11
CA LEU A 19 5.37 7.83 -5.37
C LEU A 19 6.15 7.31 -4.15
N VAL A 20 6.87 8.20 -3.47
CA VAL A 20 7.63 7.87 -2.26
C VAL A 20 6.71 7.44 -1.11
N GLU A 21 5.57 8.11 -0.91
CA GLU A 21 4.60 7.70 0.10
C GLU A 21 3.94 6.35 -0.22
N LEU A 22 3.68 6.09 -1.51
CA LEU A 22 3.13 4.83 -1.99
C LEU A 22 4.13 3.67 -1.80
N ASP A 23 5.40 3.88 -2.17
CA ASP A 23 6.48 2.90 -1.97
C ASP A 23 6.70 2.62 -0.48
N ASN A 24 6.63 3.66 0.37
CA ASN A 24 6.70 3.50 1.82
C ASN A 24 5.54 2.67 2.37
N GLU A 25 4.32 2.81 1.84
CA GLU A 25 3.19 1.98 2.25
C GLU A 25 3.36 0.51 1.83
N ILE A 26 3.83 0.26 0.60
CA ILE A 26 4.15 -1.09 0.12
C ILE A 26 5.21 -1.72 1.03
N ALA A 27 6.26 -0.99 1.36
CA ALA A 27 7.31 -1.46 2.26
C ALA A 27 6.76 -1.80 3.66
N ARG A 28 5.90 -0.94 4.22
CA ARG A 28 5.22 -1.22 5.50
C ARG A 28 4.39 -2.50 5.46
N CYS A 29 3.62 -2.72 4.40
CA CYS A 29 2.83 -3.94 4.24
C CYS A 29 3.73 -5.18 4.12
N LYS A 30 4.84 -5.11 3.37
CA LYS A 30 5.82 -6.21 3.24
C LYS A 30 6.48 -6.55 4.58
N THR A 31 6.88 -5.55 5.36
CA THR A 31 7.42 -5.78 6.71
C THR A 31 6.38 -6.44 7.62
N ARG A 32 5.13 -5.95 7.61
CA ARG A 32 4.05 -6.52 8.43
C ARG A 32 3.66 -7.93 8.02
N LEU A 33 3.70 -8.24 6.72
CA LEU A 33 3.49 -9.59 6.19
C LEU A 33 4.50 -10.59 6.78
N GLY A 34 5.77 -10.19 6.89
CA GLY A 34 6.84 -11.02 7.45
C GLY A 34 6.67 -11.36 8.93
N ILE A 35 5.95 -10.53 9.69
CA ILE A 35 5.70 -10.72 11.13
C ILE A 35 4.23 -11.04 11.44
N ALA A 36 3.40 -11.30 10.42
CA ALA A 36 1.97 -11.52 10.61
C ALA A 36 1.71 -12.87 11.32
N PRO A 37 1.08 -12.89 12.51
CA PRO A 37 0.85 -14.11 13.30
C PRO A 37 -0.17 -15.07 12.70
N SER A 38 -1.07 -14.62 11.82
CA SER A 38 -2.14 -15.47 11.27
C SER A 38 -2.18 -15.48 9.75
N THR A 39 -2.61 -16.61 9.19
CA THR A 39 -2.83 -16.77 7.74
C THR A 39 -3.83 -15.74 7.20
N GLN A 40 -4.84 -15.37 8.00
CA GLN A 40 -5.81 -14.34 7.61
C GLN A 40 -5.14 -12.97 7.47
N GLN A 41 -4.29 -12.58 8.42
CA GLN A 41 -3.54 -11.32 8.33
C GLN A 41 -2.54 -11.34 7.18
N LYS A 42 -1.89 -12.47 6.92
CA LYS A 42 -1.00 -12.63 5.76
C LYS A 42 -1.76 -12.35 4.46
N LYS A 43 -2.92 -12.98 4.26
CA LYS A 43 -3.77 -12.76 3.07
C LYS A 43 -4.21 -11.29 2.94
N GLN A 44 -4.54 -10.63 4.05
CA GLN A 44 -4.89 -9.20 4.03
C GLN A 44 -3.71 -8.33 3.55
N PHE A 45 -2.50 -8.59 4.05
CA PHE A 45 -1.31 -7.84 3.61
C PHE A 45 -0.94 -8.16 2.16
N GLU A 46 -1.01 -9.41 1.74
CA GLU A 46 -0.77 -9.82 0.34
C GLU A 46 -1.74 -9.12 -0.62
N SER A 47 -3.04 -9.15 -0.31
CA SER A 47 -4.07 -8.45 -1.09
C SER A 47 -3.81 -6.94 -1.14
N ARG A 48 -3.43 -6.33 -0.02
CA ARG A 48 -3.10 -4.91 0.06
C ARG A 48 -1.87 -4.55 -0.79
N ILE A 49 -0.81 -5.35 -0.72
CA ILE A 49 0.41 -5.17 -1.51
C ILE A 49 0.09 -5.23 -3.00
N HIS A 50 -0.67 -6.26 -3.42
CA HIS A 50 -1.03 -6.43 -4.83
C HIS A 50 -1.83 -5.23 -5.36
N TRP A 51 -2.79 -4.72 -4.57
CA TRP A 51 -3.56 -3.54 -4.94
C TRP A 51 -2.68 -2.29 -5.07
N LEU A 52 -1.76 -2.06 -4.12
CA LEU A 52 -0.83 -0.92 -4.16
C LEU A 52 0.15 -0.99 -5.34
N GLU A 53 0.71 -2.17 -5.60
CA GLU A 53 1.64 -2.39 -6.72
C GLU A 53 0.92 -2.21 -8.07
N SER A 54 -0.31 -2.70 -8.19
CA SER A 54 -1.14 -2.52 -9.39
C SER A 54 -1.51 -1.05 -9.61
N PHE A 55 -1.80 -0.30 -8.53
CA PHE A 55 -2.02 1.14 -8.62
C PHE A 55 -0.74 1.87 -9.04
N ARG A 56 0.41 1.54 -8.42
CA ARG A 56 1.72 2.10 -8.76
C ARG A 56 2.05 1.92 -10.24
N GLN A 57 1.88 0.72 -10.76
CA GLN A 57 2.14 0.42 -12.17
C GLN A 57 1.23 1.25 -13.09
N ARG A 58 -0.08 1.30 -12.83
CA ARG A 58 -1.02 2.05 -13.68
C ARG A 58 -0.83 3.57 -13.62
N TYR A 59 -0.56 4.11 -12.43
CA TYR A 59 -0.59 5.56 -12.21
C TYR A 59 0.78 6.25 -12.40
N HIS A 60 1.86 5.48 -12.33
CA HIS A 60 3.23 5.99 -12.47
C HIS A 60 4.03 5.39 -13.64
N ALA A 61 3.52 4.41 -14.39
CA ALA A 61 4.17 4.03 -15.66
C ALA A 61 3.92 5.04 -16.79
N ASP A 62 2.89 5.88 -16.67
CA ASP A 62 2.49 6.90 -17.65
C ASP A 62 3.01 8.32 -17.32
N LYS A 63 3.92 8.48 -16.35
CA LYS A 63 4.57 9.75 -16.02
C LYS A 63 6.06 9.72 -16.34
#